data_AF-A0A850PBH4-F1
#
_entry.id   AF-A0A850PBH4-F1
#
_cell.length_a   1.000
_cell.length_b   1.000
_cell.length_c   1.000
_cell.angle_alpha   90.00
_cell.angle_beta   90.00
_cell.angle_gamma   90.00
#
_symmetry.space_group_name_H-M   'P 1'
#
loop_
_entity.id
_entity.type
_entity.pdbx_description
1 polymer ?
#
loop_
_entity_poly.entity_id
_entity_poly.type
_entity_poly.pdbx_seq_one_letter_code
_entity_poly.pdbx_strand_id
1 'polypeptide(L)' 'MIDGAWDWRDDDAAAVLRRAESAVLAQEFLRCNPIYASSRQQLMRVLPSAGASREAELAGFAWPWGLSFPVRSCP' A
#
# COMPACT_ATOMS: atom_id res chain seq x y z
N MET A 1 -14.99 28.70 9.95
CA MET A 1 -14.85 28.50 8.49
C MET A 1 -13.38 28.64 8.18
N ILE A 2 -12.67 27.54 7.96
CA ILE A 2 -11.31 27.59 7.44
C ILE A 2 -11.46 27.34 5.93
N ASP A 3 -11.70 28.42 5.19
CA ASP A 3 -11.48 28.45 3.74
C ASP A 3 -9.97 28.66 3.51
N GLY A 4 -9.19 27.66 3.91
CA GLY A 4 -7.80 27.54 3.49
C GLY A 4 -7.79 26.55 2.34
N ALA A 5 -7.97 27.04 1.11
CA ALA A 5 -7.68 26.24 -0.06
C ALA A 5 -6.23 25.75 0.11
N TRP A 6 -6.08 24.45 0.40
CA TRP A 6 -4.78 23.85 0.57
C TRP A 6 -4.05 24.00 -0.77
N ASP A 7 -3.15 24.97 -0.86
CA ASP A 7 -2.37 25.18 -2.06
C ASP A 7 -1.41 24.00 -2.15
N TRP A 8 -1.60 23.14 -3.14
CA TRP A 8 -0.73 22.01 -3.41
C TRP A 8 0.72 22.43 -3.75
N ARG A 9 0.96 23.74 -3.93
CA ARG A 9 2.27 24.36 -4.10
C ARG A 9 2.93 24.80 -2.79
N ASP A 10 2.22 24.74 -1.67
CA ASP A 10 2.80 24.97 -0.35
C ASP A 10 3.74 23.80 -0.03
N ASP A 11 5.03 24.10 0.14
CA ASP A 11 6.06 23.10 0.42
C ASP A 11 5.81 22.35 1.74
N ASP A 12 5.17 22.97 2.72
CA ASP A 12 4.81 22.31 3.98
C ASP A 12 3.61 21.37 3.79
N ALA A 13 2.61 21.77 2.99
CA ALA A 13 1.52 20.89 2.59
C ALA A 13 2.05 19.71 1.77
N ALA A 14 2.94 19.96 0.81
CA ALA A 14 3.59 18.95 0.00
C ALA A 14 4.51 18.03 0.83
N ALA A 15 5.17 18.54 1.86
CA ALA A 15 5.96 17.72 2.78
C ALA A 15 5.09 16.84 3.68
N VAL A 16 3.97 17.36 4.18
CA VAL A 16 2.98 16.58 4.94
C VAL A 16 2.36 15.49 4.06
N LEU A 17 1.99 15.83 2.83
CA LEU A 17 1.49 14.88 1.84
C LEU A 17 2.56 13.86 1.48
N ARG A 18 3.79 14.23 1.12
CA ARG A 18 4.88 13.25 0.89
C ARG A 18 5.13 12.31 2.07
N ARG A 19 4.96 12.80 3.31
CA ARG A 19 5.18 12.03 4.54
C ARG A 19 3.98 11.15 4.91
N ALA A 20 2.76 11.53 4.54
CA ALA A 20 1.52 10.78 4.79
C ALA A 20 1.11 9.87 3.61
N GLU A 21 1.45 10.25 2.37
CA GLU A 21 0.94 9.66 1.14
C GLU A 21 1.79 8.51 0.61
N SER A 22 3.12 8.49 0.79
CA SER A 22 3.93 7.63 -0.08
C SER A 22 3.62 6.13 0.07
N ALA A 23 3.28 5.66 1.26
CA ALA A 23 2.95 4.25 1.48
C ALA A 23 1.45 3.97 1.38
N VAL A 24 0.61 4.82 1.99
CA VAL A 24 -0.85 4.61 2.04
C VAL A 24 -1.48 4.92 0.69
N LEU A 25 -1.13 6.04 0.05
CA LEU A 25 -1.64 6.39 -1.27
C LEU A 25 -1.18 5.37 -2.32
N ALA A 26 0.10 4.97 -2.31
CA ALA A 26 0.60 3.94 -3.22
C ALA A 26 -0.13 2.60 -3.03
N GLN A 27 -0.45 2.23 -1.78
CA GLN A 27 -1.26 1.05 -1.50
C GLN A 27 -2.68 1.17 -2.02
N GLU A 28 -3.35 2.31 -1.85
CA GLU A 28 -4.71 2.51 -2.36
C GLU A 28 -4.73 2.52 -3.90
N PHE A 29 -3.74 3.13 -4.57
CA PHE A 29 -3.57 3.00 -6.02
C PHE A 29 -3.38 1.55 -6.47
N LEU A 30 -2.56 0.79 -5.74
CA LEU A 30 -2.36 -0.64 -5.98
C LEU A 30 -3.66 -1.44 -5.80
N ARG A 31 -4.49 -1.12 -4.80
CA ARG A 31 -5.78 -1.78 -4.58
C ARG A 31 -6.77 -1.54 -5.72
N CYS A 32 -6.70 -0.39 -6.38
CA CYS A 32 -7.49 -0.11 -7.58
C CYS A 32 -6.99 -0.84 -8.83
N ASN A 33 -5.78 -1.41 -8.83
CA ASN A 33 -5.29 -2.19 -9.96
C ASN A 33 -5.96 -3.59 -9.99
N PRO A 34 -6.73 -3.94 -11.04
CA PRO A 34 -7.49 -5.19 -11.08
C PRO A 34 -6.59 -6.43 -11.12
N ILE A 35 -5.39 -6.33 -11.69
CA ILE A 35 -4.41 -7.43 -11.74
C ILE A 35 -3.85 -7.67 -10.33
N TYR A 36 -3.47 -6.60 -9.62
CA TYR A 36 -3.00 -6.70 -8.23
C TYR A 36 -4.11 -7.28 -7.33
N ALA A 37 -5.33 -6.74 -7.42
CA ALA A 37 -6.45 -7.14 -6.57
C ALA A 37 -6.82 -8.61 -6.75
N SER A 38 -6.96 -9.08 -8.01
CA SER A 38 -7.27 -10.48 -8.32
C SER A 38 -6.15 -11.43 -7.89
N SER A 39 -4.89 -11.10 -8.19
CA SER A 39 -3.73 -11.90 -7.80
C SER A 39 -3.58 -11.99 -6.28
N ARG A 40 -3.77 -10.87 -5.56
CA ARG A 40 -3.74 -10.83 -4.09
C ARG A 40 -4.85 -11.68 -3.49
N GLN A 41 -6.07 -11.63 -4.03
CA GLN A 41 -7.18 -12.47 -3.57
C GLN A 41 -6.93 -13.96 -3.82
N GLN A 42 -6.32 -14.31 -4.94
CA GLN A 42 -5.96 -15.70 -5.23
C GLN A 42 -4.87 -16.18 -4.26
N LEU A 43 -3.82 -15.39 -4.08
CA LEU A 43 -2.74 -15.65 -3.13
C LEU A 43 -3.29 -15.89 -1.70
N MET A 44 -4.15 -15.01 -1.21
CA MET A 44 -4.72 -15.15 0.14
C MET A 44 -5.60 -16.39 0.32
N ARG A 45 -6.15 -16.97 -0.77
CA ARG A 45 -6.94 -18.21 -0.70
C ARG A 45 -6.09 -19.47 -0.58
N VAL A 46 -4.88 -19.46 -1.14
CA VAL A 46 -3.97 -20.62 -1.13
C VAL A 46 -2.92 -20.54 -0.02
N LEU A 47 -2.65 -19.35 0.51
CA LEU A 47 -1.66 -19.19 1.57
C LEU A 47 -2.06 -19.87 2.87
N PRO A 48 -1.15 -20.62 3.52
CA PRO A 48 -1.39 -21.10 4.87
C PRO A 48 -1.60 -19.94 5.84
N SER A 49 -2.33 -20.19 6.94
CA SER A 49 -2.71 -19.16 7.91
C SER A 49 -1.50 -18.52 8.61
N ALA A 50 -0.39 -19.25 8.75
CA ALA A 50 0.85 -18.77 9.37
C ALA A 50 2.08 -19.58 8.91
N GLY A 51 3.27 -19.07 9.23
CA GLY A 51 4.56 -19.76 9.05
C GLY A 51 5.51 -19.05 8.10
N ALA A 52 6.79 -19.43 8.14
CA ALA A 52 7.84 -18.81 7.32
C ALA A 52 7.58 -18.92 5.81
N SER A 53 6.95 -20.01 5.36
CA SER A 53 6.54 -20.19 3.96
C SER A 53 5.53 -19.12 3.51
N ARG A 54 4.64 -18.70 4.42
CA ARG A 54 3.65 -17.65 4.15
C ARG A 54 4.33 -16.29 3.94
N GLU A 55 5.30 -15.95 4.79
CA GLU A 55 6.03 -14.68 4.70
C GLU A 55 6.88 -14.60 3.43
N ALA A 56 7.53 -15.71 3.05
CA ALA A 56 8.29 -15.82 1.81
C ALA A 56 7.40 -15.63 0.56
N GLU A 57 6.23 -16.26 0.53
CA GLU A 57 5.29 -16.10 -0.60
C GLU A 57 4.71 -14.68 -0.67
N LEU A 58 4.40 -14.07 0.46
CA LEU A 58 3.98 -12.67 0.51
C LEU A 58 5.07 -11.72 0.00
N ALA A 59 6.32 -11.92 0.42
CA ALA A 59 7.44 -11.12 -0.03
C ALA A 59 7.72 -11.29 -1.54
N GLY A 60 7.64 -12.53 -2.04
CA GLY A 60 7.77 -12.84 -3.47
C GLY A 60 6.67 -12.18 -4.31
N PHE A 61 5.42 -12.22 -3.83
CA PHE A 61 4.31 -11.53 -4.48
C PHE A 61 4.48 -10.01 -4.47
N ALA A 62 5.06 -9.44 -3.43
CA ALA A 62 5.17 -8.01 -3.20
C ALA A 62 6.23 -7.29 -4.04
N TRP A 63 7.35 -7.97 -4.28
CA TRP A 63 8.53 -7.39 -4.90
C TRP A 63 8.25 -6.74 -6.28
N PRO A 64 7.47 -7.35 -7.20
CA PRO A 64 7.12 -6.72 -8.47
C PRO A 64 6.30 -5.44 -8.33
N TRP A 65 5.62 -5.25 -7.19
CA TRP A 65 4.79 -4.09 -6.91
C TRP A 65 5.52 -3.01 -6.09
N GLY A 66 6.84 -3.17 -5.86
CA GLY A 66 7.64 -2.24 -5.09
C GLY A 66 7.28 -2.20 -3.60
N LEU A 67 6.60 -3.23 -3.09
CA LEU A 67 6.15 -3.29 -1.70
C LEU A 67 7.18 -4.00 -0.82
N SER A 68 7.55 -3.38 0.30
CA SER A 68 8.30 -4.02 1.39
C SER A 68 7.29 -4.70 2.33
N PHE A 69 7.24 -6.03 2.37
CA PHE A 69 6.39 -6.73 3.34
C PHE A 69 7.03 -6.81 4.74
N PRO A 70 6.23 -6.80 5.82
CA PRO A 70 4.77 -6.86 5.81
C PRO A 70 4.14 -5.48 5.70
N VAL A 71 3.27 -5.30 4.70
CA VAL A 71 2.33 -4.18 4.67
C VAL A 71 1.34 -4.41 5.82
N ARG A 72 1.64 -3.83 6.98
CA ARG A 72 0.68 -3.70 8.06
C ARG A 72 -0.24 -2.55 7.68
N SER A 73 -1.37 -2.89 7.05
CA SER A 73 -2.53 -1.99 7.09
C SER A 73 -2.91 -1.88 8.57
N CYS A 74 -2.63 -0.75 9.20
CA CYS A 74 -3.18 -0.50 10.54
C CYS A 74 -4.72 -0.47 10.44
N PRO A 75 -5.44 -0.95 11.47
CA PRO A 75 -6.90 -0.91 11.52
C PRO A 75 -7.47 0.50 11.36
#